data_AF-A0AA86VJA5-F1
#
_entry.id   AF-A0AA86VJA5-F1
#
_cell.length_a   1.000
_cell.length_b   1.000
_cell.length_c   1.000
_cell.angle_alpha   90.00
_cell.angle_beta   90.00
_cell.angle_gamma   90.00
#
_symmetry.space_group_name_H-M   'P 1'
#
loop_
_entity.id
_entity.type
_entity.pdbx_description
1 polymer ?
#
loop_
_entity_poly.entity_id
_entity_poly.type
_entity_poly.pdbx_seq_one_letter_code
_entity_poly.pdbx_strand_id
1 'polypeptide(L)'
;MIDDASDKPSKLSSASFLPEKRILQLVLDILQRKDTYEIFSEPVDPNEVEDYYAIIKDPMDFGTMRAKLHERMYKTLEQFEHDVFLIFDNAMRFNSSGTIYFRQARVINELAKKVFDLLKNDPKKFEIEFSEPRKKIGRRNQGDFRYSTNLKSSEIIITVPSNQYLDTKDVEINVGEDDIGYKDSLMLFVKDLGPIAQKIAKRKYYGCEILPLQFPNHHPHDIRGLNGRKVIKGTLNDEEEKDCNPLMP
;
A
#
# COMPACT_ATOMS: atom_id res chain seq x y z
N MET A 1 17.98 -55.18 -44.24
CA MET A 1 18.38 -54.37 -43.08
C MET A 1 18.85 -53.05 -43.63
N ILE A 2 17.95 -52.06 -43.67
CA ILE A 2 18.23 -50.68 -44.04
C ILE A 2 17.58 -49.88 -42.92
N ASP A 3 18.42 -49.47 -41.97
CA ASP A 3 18.07 -48.51 -40.94
C ASP A 3 18.26 -47.14 -41.59
N ASP A 4 17.22 -46.32 -41.68
CA ASP A 4 17.42 -44.90 -41.99
C ASP A 4 16.40 -43.99 -41.31
N ALA A 5 16.95 -43.24 -40.36
CA ALA A 5 16.62 -41.88 -39.92
C ALA A 5 15.13 -41.51 -39.75
N SER A 6 14.62 -41.74 -38.53
CA SER A 6 13.52 -40.91 -38.02
C SER A 6 14.05 -39.50 -37.75
N ASP A 7 13.74 -38.57 -38.65
CA ASP A 7 13.88 -37.14 -38.43
C ASP A 7 12.94 -36.71 -37.29
N LYS A 8 13.48 -36.60 -36.08
CA LYS A 8 12.75 -36.04 -34.94
C LYS A 8 12.74 -34.52 -35.11
N PRO A 9 11.57 -33.86 -35.19
CA PRO A 9 11.54 -32.42 -35.18
C PRO A 9 12.16 -31.93 -33.86
N SER A 10 13.30 -31.28 -34.01
CA SER A 10 14.00 -30.58 -32.95
C SER A 10 13.02 -29.59 -32.34
N LYS A 11 12.76 -29.81 -31.05
CA LYS A 11 11.96 -28.96 -30.17
C LYS A 11 12.44 -27.51 -30.37
N LEU A 12 11.64 -26.70 -31.06
CA LEU A 12 11.92 -25.28 -31.29
C LEU A 12 12.27 -24.66 -29.93
N SER A 13 13.50 -24.16 -29.83
CA SER A 13 14.01 -23.41 -28.70
C SER A 13 12.96 -22.38 -28.26
N SER A 14 12.37 -22.59 -27.09
CA SER A 14 11.45 -21.67 -26.44
C SER A 14 12.23 -20.42 -26.05
N ALA A 15 12.46 -19.54 -27.01
CA ALA A 15 12.94 -18.19 -26.73
C ALA A 15 11.93 -17.57 -25.76
N SER A 16 12.38 -17.28 -24.55
CA SER A 16 11.60 -16.68 -23.47
C SER A 16 11.09 -15.31 -23.93
N PHE A 17 9.85 -15.27 -24.43
CA PHE A 17 9.22 -14.03 -24.87
C PHE A 17 8.87 -13.19 -23.64
N LEU A 18 9.36 -11.94 -23.60
CA LEU A 18 8.97 -10.98 -22.59
C LEU A 18 7.65 -10.31 -23.02
N PRO A 19 6.55 -10.45 -22.25
CA PRO A 19 5.31 -9.73 -22.52
C PRO A 19 5.50 -8.21 -22.56
N GLU A 20 4.56 -7.51 -23.21
CA GLU A 20 4.59 -6.05 -23.25
C GLU A 20 4.62 -5.43 -21.85
N LYS A 21 5.31 -4.29 -21.71
CA LYS A 21 5.45 -3.57 -20.44
C LYS A 21 4.12 -3.36 -19.71
N ARG A 22 3.03 -3.08 -20.44
CA ARG A 22 1.69 -2.88 -19.86
C ARG A 22 1.16 -4.13 -19.15
N ILE A 23 1.49 -5.32 -19.66
CA ILE A 23 1.08 -6.61 -19.09
C ILE A 23 1.85 -6.86 -17.81
N LEU A 24 3.16 -6.60 -17.80
CA LEU A 24 4.00 -6.72 -16.60
C LEU A 24 3.58 -5.72 -15.52
N GLN A 25 3.24 -4.48 -15.90
CA GLN A 25 2.66 -3.49 -15.00
C GLN A 25 1.34 -3.98 -14.40
N LEU A 26 0.46 -4.57 -15.23
CA LEU A 26 -0.79 -5.12 -14.77
C LEU A 26 -0.58 -6.26 -13.77
N VAL A 27 0.40 -7.13 -13.97
CA VAL A 27 0.79 -8.16 -12.99
C VAL A 27 1.18 -7.53 -11.66
N LEU A 28 2.08 -6.52 -11.65
CA LEU A 28 2.46 -5.81 -10.41
C LEU A 28 1.23 -5.20 -9.72
N ASP A 29 0.31 -4.60 -10.47
CA ASP A 29 -0.89 -3.99 -9.92
C ASP A 29 -1.87 -5.02 -9.33
N ILE A 30 -2.03 -6.20 -9.95
CA ILE A 30 -2.86 -7.28 -9.42
C ILE A 30 -2.33 -7.75 -8.07
N LEU A 31 -1.02 -7.96 -7.98
CA LEU A 31 -0.37 -8.50 -6.78
C LEU A 31 -0.32 -7.45 -5.66
N GLN A 32 0.08 -6.21 -5.97
CA GLN A 32 0.15 -5.14 -4.97
C GLN A 32 -1.23 -4.76 -4.43
N ARG A 33 -2.31 -4.90 -5.21
CA ARG A 33 -3.69 -4.75 -4.70
C ARG A 33 -4.04 -5.74 -3.57
N LYS A 34 -3.32 -6.86 -3.46
CA LYS A 34 -3.49 -7.82 -2.35
C LYS A 34 -2.56 -7.54 -1.18
N ASP A 35 -1.60 -6.65 -1.32
CA ASP A 35 -0.76 -6.13 -0.23
C ASP A 35 -1.50 -5.01 0.51
N THR A 36 -2.58 -5.36 1.21
CA THR A 36 -3.48 -4.39 1.87
C THR A 36 -2.84 -3.59 2.99
N TYR A 37 -1.68 -4.04 3.47
CA TYR A 37 -0.92 -3.41 4.55
C TYR A 37 0.30 -2.65 4.05
N GLU A 38 0.51 -2.58 2.73
CA GLU A 38 1.68 -1.95 2.11
C GLU A 38 3.02 -2.55 2.59
N ILE A 39 3.03 -3.84 2.99
CA ILE A 39 4.21 -4.52 3.57
C ILE A 39 5.34 -4.65 2.55
N PHE A 40 5.01 -4.86 1.27
CA PHE A 40 5.97 -5.16 0.21
C PHE A 40 6.11 -4.01 -0.78
N SER A 41 5.61 -2.82 -0.41
CA SER A 41 5.54 -1.68 -1.32
C SER A 41 6.88 -0.97 -1.52
N GLU A 42 7.75 -1.00 -0.51
CA GLU A 42 9.08 -0.39 -0.49
C GLU A 42 10.11 -1.37 0.09
N PRO A 43 11.43 -1.15 -0.13
CA PRO A 43 12.48 -1.96 0.49
C PRO A 43 12.37 -1.97 2.02
N VAL A 44 12.75 -3.09 2.64
CA VAL A 44 12.81 -3.20 4.11
C VAL A 44 13.87 -2.23 4.68
N ASP A 45 13.50 -1.39 5.65
CA ASP A 45 14.46 -0.46 6.26
C ASP A 45 15.40 -1.22 7.21
N PRO A 46 16.74 -1.17 7.00
CA PRO A 46 17.72 -1.82 7.88
C PRO A 46 17.73 -1.26 9.31
N ASN A 47 17.22 -0.05 9.54
CA ASN A 47 17.11 0.56 10.86
C ASN A 47 15.87 0.09 11.63
N GLU A 48 14.84 -0.40 10.92
CA GLU A 48 13.61 -0.91 11.53
C GLU A 48 13.64 -2.43 11.71
N VAL A 49 14.40 -3.15 10.88
CA VAL A 49 14.51 -4.61 10.91
C VAL A 49 15.95 -5.06 11.03
N GLU A 50 16.34 -5.40 12.26
CA GLU A 50 17.66 -5.93 12.59
C GLU A 50 17.96 -7.22 11.81
N ASP A 51 19.24 -7.40 11.44
CA ASP A 51 19.78 -8.58 10.75
C ASP A 51 19.15 -8.95 9.38
N TYR A 52 18.23 -8.15 8.84
CA TYR A 52 17.52 -8.47 7.61
C TYR A 52 18.47 -8.77 6.45
N TYR A 53 19.39 -7.84 6.16
CA TYR A 53 20.36 -7.97 5.08
C TYR A 53 21.51 -8.95 5.39
N ALA A 54 21.67 -9.34 6.66
CA ALA A 54 22.57 -10.43 7.03
C ALA A 54 21.97 -11.81 6.66
N ILE A 55 20.64 -11.94 6.71
CA ILE A 55 19.91 -13.19 6.45
C ILE A 55 19.44 -13.28 4.99
N ILE A 56 18.85 -12.21 4.46
CA ILE A 56 18.31 -12.10 3.10
C ILE A 56 19.36 -11.49 2.18
N LYS A 57 19.73 -12.23 1.13
CA LYS A 57 20.83 -11.85 0.22
C LYS A 57 20.37 -11.03 -0.97
N ASP A 58 19.19 -11.35 -1.49
CA ASP A 58 18.62 -10.70 -2.66
C ASP A 58 17.29 -10.04 -2.28
N PRO A 59 17.32 -8.87 -1.61
CA PRO A 59 16.11 -8.14 -1.21
C PRO A 59 15.33 -7.68 -2.44
N MET A 60 14.00 -7.69 -2.35
CA MET A 60 13.10 -7.27 -3.43
C MET A 60 11.78 -6.74 -2.86
N ASP A 61 11.18 -5.80 -3.57
CA ASP A 61 9.91 -5.15 -3.25
C ASP A 61 9.24 -4.61 -4.53
N PHE A 62 7.96 -4.23 -4.44
CA PHE A 62 7.22 -3.74 -5.60
C PHE A 62 7.78 -2.42 -6.16
N GLY A 63 8.30 -1.53 -5.32
CA GLY A 63 8.93 -0.28 -5.73
C GLY A 63 10.17 -0.53 -6.60
N THR A 64 11.06 -1.39 -6.13
CA THR A 64 12.26 -1.83 -6.86
C THR A 64 11.89 -2.51 -8.18
N MET A 65 10.92 -3.42 -8.18
CA MET A 65 10.45 -4.06 -9.42
C MET A 65 9.88 -3.06 -10.44
N ARG A 66 9.13 -2.04 -9.98
CA ARG A 66 8.60 -0.98 -10.84
C ARG A 66 9.74 -0.16 -11.45
N ALA A 67 10.78 0.17 -10.69
CA ALA A 67 11.97 0.85 -11.19
C ALA A 67 12.69 0.00 -12.26
N LYS A 68 12.98 -1.27 -11.95
CA LYS A 68 13.59 -2.23 -12.90
C LYS A 68 12.79 -2.37 -14.19
N LEU A 69 11.46 -2.42 -14.09
CA LEU A 69 10.58 -2.47 -15.25
C LEU A 69 10.57 -1.16 -16.06
N HIS A 70 10.64 -0.01 -15.38
CA HIS A 70 10.73 1.29 -16.03
C HIS A 70 12.02 1.41 -16.85
N GLU A 71 13.13 0.98 -16.27
CA GLU A 71 14.48 1.00 -16.84
C GLU A 71 14.76 -0.13 -17.85
N ARG A 72 13.76 -0.99 -18.13
CA ARG A 72 13.87 -2.13 -19.06
C ARG A 72 14.98 -3.12 -18.66
N MET A 73 15.17 -3.33 -17.37
CA MET A 73 16.16 -4.25 -16.80
C MET A 73 15.77 -5.73 -17.01
N TYR A 74 14.48 -6.03 -17.13
CA TYR A 74 14.00 -7.37 -17.47
C TYR A 74 14.15 -7.64 -18.97
N LYS A 75 14.84 -8.72 -19.31
CA LYS A 75 15.02 -9.22 -20.69
C LYS A 75 14.13 -10.42 -20.99
N THR A 76 13.73 -11.14 -19.96
CA THR A 76 12.88 -12.34 -20.08
C THR A 76 11.79 -12.33 -19.01
N LEU A 77 10.70 -13.06 -19.26
CA LEU A 77 9.60 -13.20 -18.30
C LEU A 77 10.08 -13.86 -17.00
N GLU A 78 11.02 -14.80 -17.09
CA GLU A 78 11.56 -15.56 -15.96
C GLU A 78 12.33 -14.65 -15.00
N GLN A 79 13.03 -13.63 -15.50
CA GLN A 79 13.70 -12.65 -14.64
C GLN A 79 12.70 -11.81 -13.85
N PHE A 80 11.60 -11.41 -14.50
CA PHE A 80 10.53 -10.66 -13.84
C PHE A 80 9.78 -11.53 -12.83
N GLU A 81 9.45 -12.76 -13.21
CA GLU A 81 8.79 -13.73 -12.33
C GLU A 81 9.64 -14.10 -11.12
N HIS A 82 10.95 -14.27 -11.31
CA HIS A 82 11.90 -14.53 -10.23
C HIS A 82 11.85 -13.44 -9.16
N ASP A 83 11.92 -12.17 -9.57
CA ASP A 83 11.83 -11.04 -8.64
C ASP A 83 10.48 -10.99 -7.91
N VAL A 84 9.36 -11.31 -8.58
CA VAL A 84 8.04 -11.38 -7.91
C VAL A 84 8.08 -12.41 -6.79
N PHE A 85 8.62 -13.60 -7.05
CA PHE A 85 8.70 -14.66 -6.05
C PHE A 85 9.71 -14.35 -4.94
N LEU A 86 10.81 -13.66 -5.24
CA LEU A 86 11.77 -13.20 -4.22
C LEU A 86 11.10 -12.38 -3.12
N ILE A 87 10.16 -11.47 -3.47
CA ILE A 87 9.43 -10.68 -2.47
C ILE A 87 8.81 -11.59 -1.40
N PHE A 88 8.08 -12.61 -1.83
CA PHE A 88 7.31 -13.47 -0.92
C PHE A 88 8.17 -14.55 -0.27
N ASP A 89 9.13 -15.12 -1.00
CA ASP A 89 10.02 -16.15 -0.48
C ASP A 89 10.96 -15.57 0.58
N ASN A 90 11.49 -14.35 0.38
CA ASN A 90 12.27 -13.65 1.41
C ASN A 90 11.43 -13.37 2.65
N ALA A 91 10.20 -12.89 2.48
CA ALA A 91 9.30 -12.63 3.59
C ALA A 91 8.98 -13.91 4.38
N MET A 92 8.70 -15.02 3.69
CA MET A 92 8.43 -16.32 4.34
C MET A 92 9.67 -16.96 4.96
N ARG A 93 10.88 -16.66 4.44
CA ARG A 93 12.16 -17.12 4.99
C ARG A 93 12.53 -16.37 6.25
N PHE A 94 12.36 -15.06 6.27
CA PHE A 94 12.75 -14.21 7.40
C PHE A 94 11.73 -14.27 8.54
N ASN A 95 10.43 -14.27 8.21
CA ASN A 95 9.37 -14.16 9.21
C ASN A 95 8.82 -15.52 9.62
N SER A 96 8.46 -15.67 10.91
CA SER A 96 7.77 -16.89 11.38
C SER A 96 6.37 -17.02 10.78
N SER A 97 5.91 -18.26 10.58
CA SER A 97 4.62 -18.58 9.94
C SER A 97 3.37 -18.04 10.66
N GLY A 98 3.49 -17.74 11.96
CA GLY A 98 2.44 -17.12 12.76
C GLY A 98 2.27 -15.60 12.57
N THR A 99 3.18 -14.94 11.85
CA THR A 99 3.16 -13.48 11.65
C THR A 99 2.24 -13.06 10.51
N ILE A 100 1.82 -11.79 10.52
CA ILE A 100 1.06 -11.21 9.42
C ILE A 100 1.89 -11.16 8.13
N TYR A 101 3.18 -10.87 8.22
CA TYR A 101 4.11 -10.81 7.09
C TYR A 101 4.16 -12.13 6.32
N PHE A 102 4.37 -13.24 7.02
CA PHE A 102 4.40 -14.57 6.41
C PHE A 102 3.05 -14.93 5.79
N ARG A 103 1.94 -14.72 6.52
CA ARG A 103 0.60 -15.07 6.02
C ARG A 103 0.25 -14.27 4.78
N GLN A 104 0.55 -12.96 4.77
CA GLN A 104 0.30 -12.10 3.64
C GLN A 104 1.15 -12.51 2.44
N ALA A 105 2.46 -12.75 2.65
CA ALA A 105 3.36 -13.25 1.62
C ALA A 105 2.84 -14.55 0.99
N ARG A 106 2.44 -15.53 1.81
CA ARG A 106 1.90 -16.81 1.33
C ARG A 106 0.65 -16.62 0.48
N VAL A 107 -0.29 -15.77 0.90
CA VAL A 107 -1.53 -15.53 0.15
C VAL A 107 -1.24 -14.90 -1.22
N ILE A 108 -0.35 -13.91 -1.28
CA ILE A 108 -0.03 -13.23 -2.55
C ILE A 108 0.83 -14.15 -3.43
N ASN A 109 1.73 -14.95 -2.86
CA ASN A 109 2.51 -15.95 -3.58
C ASN A 109 1.61 -16.95 -4.33
N GLU A 110 0.58 -17.48 -3.67
CA GLU A 110 -0.37 -18.39 -4.32
C GLU A 110 -1.19 -17.71 -5.43
N LEU A 111 -1.45 -16.40 -5.31
CA LEU A 111 -2.05 -15.64 -6.41
C LEU A 111 -1.06 -15.44 -7.56
N ALA A 112 0.20 -15.13 -7.27
CA ALA A 112 1.25 -14.95 -8.27
C ALA A 112 1.42 -16.20 -9.13
N LYS A 113 1.43 -17.39 -8.53
CA LYS A 113 1.45 -18.68 -9.27
C LYS A 113 0.32 -18.76 -10.30
N LYS A 114 -0.93 -18.50 -9.87
CA LYS A 114 -2.11 -18.52 -10.77
C LYS A 114 -2.02 -17.48 -11.88
N VAL A 115 -1.54 -16.29 -11.55
CA VAL A 115 -1.35 -15.20 -12.51
C VAL A 115 -0.33 -15.58 -13.57
N PHE A 116 0.83 -16.12 -13.18
CA PHE A 116 1.86 -16.55 -14.14
C PHE A 116 1.45 -17.78 -14.93
N ASP A 117 0.78 -18.76 -14.31
CA ASP A 117 0.23 -19.92 -15.01
C ASP A 117 -0.75 -19.47 -16.10
N LEU A 118 -1.65 -18.53 -15.79
CA LEU A 118 -2.59 -18.02 -16.78
C LEU A 118 -1.90 -17.20 -17.86
N LEU A 119 -0.97 -16.32 -17.49
CA LEU A 119 -0.22 -15.50 -18.44
C LEU A 119 0.59 -16.35 -19.42
N LYS A 120 1.17 -17.47 -18.97
CA LYS A 120 1.97 -18.38 -19.82
C LYS A 120 1.10 -19.25 -20.73
N ASN A 121 -0.02 -19.77 -20.21
CA ASN A 121 -0.83 -20.75 -20.92
C ASN A 121 -1.96 -20.13 -21.76
N ASP A 122 -2.52 -18.99 -21.33
CA ASP A 122 -3.62 -18.30 -22.02
C ASP A 122 -3.52 -16.77 -21.85
N PRO A 123 -2.61 -16.10 -22.59
CA PRO A 123 -2.43 -14.64 -22.50
C PRO A 123 -3.70 -13.84 -22.81
N LYS A 124 -4.55 -14.34 -23.71
CA LYS A 124 -5.81 -13.66 -24.08
C LYS A 124 -6.79 -13.67 -22.90
N LYS A 125 -6.93 -14.81 -22.23
CA LYS A 125 -7.77 -14.91 -21.03
C LYS A 125 -7.19 -14.09 -19.87
N PHE A 126 -5.87 -14.05 -19.71
CA PHE A 126 -5.23 -13.17 -18.72
C PHE A 126 -5.66 -11.71 -18.93
N GLU A 127 -5.57 -11.20 -20.16
CA GLU A 127 -6.01 -9.84 -20.45
C GLU A 127 -7.50 -9.65 -20.14
N ILE A 128 -8.38 -10.58 -20.53
CA ILE A 128 -9.81 -10.45 -20.24
C ILE A 128 -10.11 -10.46 -18.73
N GLU A 129 -9.46 -11.35 -17.97
CA GLU A 129 -9.73 -11.54 -16.55
C GLU A 129 -9.26 -10.36 -15.69
N PHE A 130 -8.17 -9.69 -16.11
CA PHE A 130 -7.48 -8.71 -15.28
C PHE A 130 -7.44 -7.28 -15.84
N SER A 131 -7.76 -7.05 -17.11
CA SER A 131 -7.72 -5.70 -17.72
C SER A 131 -8.96 -4.85 -17.44
N GLU A 132 -10.06 -5.44 -16.97
CA GLU A 132 -11.29 -4.69 -16.74
C GLU A 132 -11.07 -3.61 -15.66
N PRO A 133 -11.32 -2.32 -15.97
CA PRO A 133 -11.31 -1.29 -14.96
C PRO A 133 -12.46 -1.60 -14.02
N ARG A 134 -12.14 -2.22 -12.87
CA ARG A 134 -13.05 -2.25 -11.74
C ARG A 134 -13.33 -0.80 -11.39
N LYS A 135 -14.43 -0.27 -11.93
CA LYS A 135 -15.05 0.99 -11.51
C LYS A 135 -14.93 1.02 -9.99
N LYS A 136 -14.50 2.15 -9.44
CA LYS A 136 -14.57 2.43 -8.00
C LYS A 136 -15.99 2.09 -7.54
N ILE A 137 -16.21 0.87 -7.08
CA ILE A 137 -17.43 0.48 -6.40
C ILE A 137 -17.31 1.26 -5.09
N GLY A 138 -18.22 2.22 -4.94
CA GLY A 138 -18.33 3.00 -3.73
C GLY A 138 -18.45 2.09 -2.52
N ARG A 139 -18.01 2.64 -1.38
CA ARG A 139 -18.35 2.23 -0.02
C ARG A 139 -19.52 1.23 0.04
N ARG A 140 -19.23 -0.03 0.38
CA ARG A 140 -20.19 -0.91 1.03
C ARG A 140 -19.50 -1.60 2.20
N ASN A 141 -19.99 -1.29 3.40
CA ASN A 141 -19.79 -2.07 4.60
C ASN A 141 -20.42 -3.46 4.38
N GLN A 142 -19.62 -4.50 4.60
CA GLN A 142 -20.00 -5.87 4.98
C GLN A 142 -18.69 -6.43 5.55
N GLY A 143 -18.55 -6.66 6.86
CA GLY A 143 -19.46 -7.47 7.64
C GLY A 143 -19.10 -8.94 7.36
N ASP A 144 -18.29 -9.49 8.25
CA ASP A 144 -18.07 -10.92 8.48
C ASP A 144 -17.62 -11.81 7.31
N PHE A 145 -16.31 -12.07 7.24
CA PHE A 145 -15.80 -13.34 6.72
C PHE A 145 -14.97 -14.04 7.81
N ARG A 146 -15.68 -14.83 8.61
CA ARG A 146 -15.12 -15.68 9.68
C ARG A 146 -14.23 -16.76 9.04
N TYR A 147 -12.95 -16.81 9.39
CA TYR A 147 -12.15 -18.01 9.17
C TYR A 147 -12.72 -19.13 10.04
N SER A 148 -13.33 -20.12 9.39
CA SER A 148 -13.77 -21.34 10.05
C SER A 148 -12.55 -22.22 10.34
N THR A 149 -12.02 -22.12 11.55
CA THR A 149 -11.16 -23.15 12.13
C THR A 149 -11.95 -23.86 13.21
N ASN A 150 -12.34 -25.10 12.92
CA ASN A 150 -12.88 -26.06 13.86
C ASN A 150 -11.88 -26.28 15.01
N LEU A 151 -12.13 -25.66 16.16
CA LEU A 151 -11.55 -26.05 17.45
C LEU A 151 -12.70 -26.07 18.46
N LYS A 152 -12.99 -27.28 18.96
CA LYS A 152 -14.03 -27.57 19.95
C LYS A 152 -13.89 -26.64 21.14
N SER A 153 -14.90 -25.81 21.37
CA SER A 153 -15.02 -24.95 22.55
C SER A 153 -16.07 -25.54 23.48
N SER A 154 -15.63 -26.00 24.64
CA SER A 154 -16.49 -26.17 25.82
C SER A 154 -16.84 -24.79 26.40
N GLU A 155 -18.11 -24.66 26.75
CA GLU A 155 -18.87 -23.55 27.33
C GLU A 155 -18.13 -22.58 28.26
N ILE A 156 -18.45 -21.27 28.15
CA ILE A 156 -18.76 -20.40 29.31
C ILE A 156 -19.83 -19.36 28.88
N ILE A 157 -21.01 -19.45 29.51
CA ILE A 157 -22.09 -18.44 29.48
C ILE A 157 -21.75 -17.36 30.51
N ILE A 158 -21.63 -16.09 30.11
CA ILE A 158 -21.65 -14.97 31.06
C ILE A 158 -22.72 -13.97 30.61
N THR A 159 -23.82 -13.98 31.35
CA THR A 159 -24.90 -13.00 31.29
C THR A 159 -24.45 -11.72 32.02
N VAL A 160 -24.64 -10.55 31.41
CA VAL A 160 -24.54 -9.25 32.10
C VAL A 160 -25.80 -8.43 31.82
N PRO A 161 -26.45 -7.85 32.85
CA PRO A 161 -27.72 -7.15 32.71
C PRO A 161 -27.55 -5.65 32.41
N SER A 162 -28.69 -5.07 32.04
CA SER A 162 -28.95 -3.78 31.39
C SER A 162 -28.55 -2.51 32.16
N ASN A 163 -28.19 -1.50 31.37
CA ASN A 163 -28.09 -0.04 31.60
C ASN A 163 -28.72 0.52 32.88
N GLN A 164 -27.93 1.32 33.61
CA GLN A 164 -28.44 2.47 34.36
C GLN A 164 -27.69 3.73 33.91
N TYR A 165 -28.46 4.65 33.34
CA TYR A 165 -28.08 6.00 32.95
C TYR A 165 -28.05 6.86 34.23
N LEU A 166 -26.94 7.54 34.50
CA LEU A 166 -26.88 8.58 35.52
C LEU A 166 -26.52 9.94 34.93
N ASP A 167 -27.23 10.90 35.51
CA ASP A 167 -27.51 12.29 35.17
C ASP A 167 -26.26 13.19 35.15
N THR A 168 -26.14 14.04 34.13
CA THR A 168 -25.02 14.98 33.97
C THR A 168 -25.39 16.33 34.60
N LYS A 169 -24.99 16.56 35.85
CA LYS A 169 -24.81 17.91 36.39
C LYS A 169 -23.61 17.96 37.31
N ASP A 170 -22.84 19.03 37.10
CA ASP A 170 -21.74 19.55 37.91
C ASP A 170 -20.37 18.89 37.71
N VAL A 171 -19.69 19.30 36.62
CA VAL A 171 -18.22 19.37 36.59
C VAL A 171 -17.82 20.74 36.06
N GLU A 172 -17.48 21.65 36.97
CA GLU A 172 -16.73 22.85 36.66
C GLU A 172 -15.32 22.44 36.21
N ILE A 173 -15.01 22.61 34.93
CA ILE A 173 -13.66 22.36 34.40
C ILE A 173 -12.85 23.63 34.61
N ASN A 174 -12.01 23.63 35.64
CA ASN A 174 -10.87 24.54 35.76
C ASN A 174 -9.95 24.29 34.56
N VAL A 175 -9.82 25.28 33.67
CA VAL A 175 -8.85 25.25 32.58
C VAL A 175 -7.47 25.49 33.19
N GLY A 176 -6.82 24.42 33.63
CA GLY A 176 -5.39 24.42 33.95
C GLY A 176 -4.58 24.67 32.67
N GLU A 177 -3.53 25.48 32.78
CA GLU A 177 -2.61 25.89 31.71
C GLU A 177 -1.71 24.75 31.18
N ASP A 178 -2.27 23.57 30.94
CA ASP A 178 -1.60 22.45 30.27
C ASP A 178 -2.46 22.00 29.08
N ASP A 179 -2.82 22.94 28.21
CA ASP A 179 -3.54 22.64 26.98
C ASP A 179 -2.55 21.94 26.03
N ILE A 180 -2.48 20.61 26.14
CA ILE A 180 -1.70 19.74 25.27
C ILE A 180 -2.21 20.03 23.85
N GLY A 181 -1.48 20.88 23.13
CA GLY A 181 -1.95 21.46 21.88
C GLY A 181 -2.50 20.41 20.93
N TYR A 182 -3.40 20.81 20.03
CA TYR A 182 -4.09 19.90 19.11
C TYR A 182 -3.18 18.84 18.48
N LYS A 183 -1.92 19.21 18.20
CA LYS A 183 -0.84 18.31 17.81
C LYS A 183 -0.68 17.10 18.75
N ASP A 184 -0.34 17.38 19.99
CA ASP A 184 0.16 16.42 20.95
C ASP A 184 -1.01 15.58 21.46
N SER A 185 -2.20 16.18 21.59
CA SER A 185 -3.45 15.47 21.85
C SER A 185 -3.81 14.52 20.70
N LEU A 186 -3.64 14.95 19.44
CA LEU A 186 -3.89 14.10 18.27
C LEU A 186 -2.88 12.95 18.19
N MET A 187 -1.60 13.21 18.46
CA MET A 187 -0.54 12.18 18.44
C MET A 187 -0.72 11.16 19.56
N LEU A 188 -1.12 11.62 20.76
CA LEU A 188 -1.40 10.74 21.90
C LEU A 188 -2.61 9.85 21.62
N PHE A 189 -3.67 10.41 21.04
CA PHE A 189 -4.87 9.67 20.67
C PHE A 189 -4.60 8.57 19.64
N VAL A 190 -3.76 8.82 18.64
CA VAL A 190 -3.47 7.83 17.58
C VAL A 190 -2.39 6.82 17.93
N LYS A 191 -1.73 6.96 19.08
CA LYS A 191 -0.64 6.07 19.52
C LYS A 191 -1.08 4.60 19.52
N ASP A 192 -2.32 4.35 19.91
CA ASP A 192 -2.85 2.98 20.04
C ASP A 192 -3.73 2.55 18.84
N LEU A 193 -3.93 3.43 17.85
CA LEU A 193 -4.83 3.20 16.71
C LEU A 193 -4.16 2.54 15.49
N GLY A 194 -2.93 2.07 15.66
CA GLY A 194 -2.19 1.33 14.64
C GLY A 194 -1.52 2.20 13.57
N PRO A 195 -0.68 1.59 12.71
CA PRO A 195 0.29 2.31 11.88
C PRO A 195 -0.34 3.21 10.82
N ILE A 196 -1.52 2.87 10.29
CA ILE A 196 -2.22 3.69 9.29
C ILE A 196 -2.75 5.00 9.93
N ALA A 197 -3.34 4.91 11.13
CA ALA A 197 -3.85 6.08 11.84
C ALA A 197 -2.72 7.04 12.24
N GLN A 198 -1.59 6.48 12.70
CA GLN A 198 -0.38 7.24 13.00
C GLN A 198 0.22 7.91 11.75
N LYS A 199 0.30 7.20 10.62
CA LYS A 199 0.79 7.72 9.33
C LYS A 199 -0.07 8.90 8.84
N ILE A 200 -1.40 8.78 8.93
CA ILE A 200 -2.33 9.85 8.55
C ILE A 200 -2.21 11.07 9.48
N ALA A 201 -2.14 10.84 10.79
CA ALA A 201 -1.98 11.92 11.76
C ALA A 201 -0.67 12.67 11.56
N LYS A 202 0.45 11.94 11.39
CA LYS A 202 1.76 12.53 11.09
C LYS A 202 1.70 13.35 9.80
N ARG A 203 1.07 12.83 8.74
CA ARG A 203 0.92 13.55 7.47
C ARG A 203 0.08 14.83 7.60
N LYS A 204 -0.99 14.79 8.41
CA LYS A 204 -1.86 15.95 8.69
C LYS A 204 -1.14 17.03 9.49
N TYR A 205 -0.14 16.67 10.28
CA TYR A 205 0.56 17.60 11.15
C TYR A 205 1.89 18.11 10.58
N TYR A 206 2.68 17.22 9.94
CA TYR A 206 4.02 17.52 9.47
C TYR A 206 4.10 17.74 7.94
N GLY A 207 2.99 17.59 7.21
CA GLY A 207 2.96 17.65 5.74
C GLY A 207 2.06 18.76 5.19
N CYS A 208 2.70 19.71 4.51
CA CYS A 208 2.13 20.80 3.70
C CYS A 208 1.60 22.02 4.45
N GLU A 209 2.46 23.05 4.52
CA GLU A 209 2.06 24.45 4.61
C GLU A 209 1.04 24.76 3.51
N ILE A 210 -0.20 24.99 3.89
CA ILE A 210 -0.96 26.07 3.25
C ILE A 210 -0.56 27.29 4.05
N LEU A 211 0.32 28.14 3.51
CA LEU A 211 0.62 29.44 4.09
C LEU A 211 -0.72 30.12 4.41
N PRO A 212 -1.00 30.51 5.68
CA PRO A 212 -2.17 31.30 5.95
C PRO A 212 -1.98 32.63 5.23
N LEU A 213 -2.85 32.93 4.26
CA LEU A 213 -3.02 34.31 3.81
C LEU A 213 -3.26 35.15 5.07
N GLN A 214 -2.30 36.00 5.40
CA GLN A 214 -2.46 37.01 6.43
C GLN A 214 -3.60 37.93 5.98
N PHE A 215 -4.75 37.81 6.64
CA PHE A 215 -5.75 38.87 6.62
C PHE A 215 -5.60 39.68 7.91
N PRO A 216 -5.47 41.03 7.81
CA PRO A 216 -5.25 41.87 8.97
C PRO A 216 -6.46 41.83 9.91
N ASN A 217 -6.17 41.81 11.21
CA ASN A 217 -7.12 41.78 12.32
C ASN A 217 -8.27 42.80 12.15
N HIS A 218 -9.51 42.33 12.00
CA HIS A 218 -10.71 43.14 12.27
C HIS A 218 -11.69 42.39 13.19
N HIS A 219 -12.14 43.12 14.21
CA HIS A 219 -13.03 42.75 15.30
C HIS A 219 -14.41 42.27 14.80
N PRO A 220 -15.15 41.42 15.54
CA PRO A 220 -16.32 40.73 15.01
C PRO A 220 -17.59 41.54 15.24
N HIS A 221 -17.95 42.42 14.31
CA HIS A 221 -19.32 42.90 14.14
C HIS A 221 -19.52 43.32 12.68
N ASP A 222 -20.25 42.51 11.91
CA ASP A 222 -21.31 42.86 10.94
C ASP A 222 -21.37 41.76 9.85
N ILE A 223 -22.28 40.79 9.99
CA ILE A 223 -22.67 39.92 8.87
C ILE A 223 -24.03 40.41 8.39
N ARG A 224 -24.02 41.28 7.38
CA ARG A 224 -25.17 41.56 6.53
C ARG A 224 -24.74 41.58 5.08
N GLY A 225 -25.21 40.54 4.37
CA GLY A 225 -25.48 40.57 2.94
C GLY A 225 -24.27 40.67 2.01
N LEU A 226 -24.12 39.68 1.14
CA LEU A 226 -24.29 39.89 -0.30
C LEU A 226 -24.12 38.55 -1.04
N ASN A 227 -25.17 38.21 -1.78
CA ASN A 227 -25.22 37.14 -2.76
C ASN A 227 -24.28 37.44 -3.94
N GLY A 228 -23.70 36.37 -4.51
CA GLY A 228 -23.62 36.26 -5.97
C GLY A 228 -22.25 36.32 -6.64
N ARG A 229 -21.94 35.19 -7.30
CA ARG A 229 -21.46 35.05 -8.69
C ARG A 229 -20.19 35.78 -9.17
N LYS A 230 -19.36 34.90 -9.78
CA LYS A 230 -18.51 35.02 -10.98
C LYS A 230 -17.03 35.34 -10.73
N VAL A 231 -16.12 34.42 -11.13
CA VAL A 231 -15.38 34.31 -12.43
C VAL A 231 -14.53 35.60 -12.63
N ILE A 232 -13.22 35.66 -12.91
CA ILE A 232 -12.36 35.01 -13.93
C ILE A 232 -10.88 35.44 -13.72
N LYS A 233 -9.93 34.71 -14.36
CA LYS A 233 -8.61 35.15 -14.93
C LYS A 233 -7.55 35.60 -13.90
N GLY A 234 -6.33 35.07 -13.87
CA GLY A 234 -5.42 34.71 -14.95
C GLY A 234 -4.38 35.83 -15.11
N THR A 235 -3.11 35.57 -14.79
CA THR A 235 -1.90 36.11 -15.45
C THR A 235 -0.63 35.57 -14.77
N LEU A 236 0.28 35.09 -15.60
CA LEU A 236 1.68 34.78 -15.29
C LEU A 236 2.43 36.07 -14.95
N ASN A 237 3.44 35.98 -14.09
CA ASN A 237 4.68 36.75 -14.24
C ASN A 237 5.83 35.87 -13.74
N ASP A 238 6.81 35.74 -14.63
CA ASP A 238 8.13 35.19 -14.42
C ASP A 238 8.87 35.96 -13.31
N GLU A 239 9.59 35.25 -12.44
CA GLU A 239 11.00 35.53 -12.10
C GLU A 239 11.52 34.61 -10.97
N GLU A 240 12.82 34.29 -11.08
CA GLU A 240 13.73 33.65 -10.12
C GLU A 240 13.73 32.12 -9.97
N GLU A 241 14.27 31.50 -11.01
CA GLU A 241 15.17 30.34 -10.91
C GLU A 241 16.50 30.76 -10.25
N LYS A 242 16.83 30.23 -9.05
CA LYS A 242 18.22 30.10 -8.57
C LYS A 242 18.43 28.84 -7.73
N ASP A 243 19.17 27.93 -8.35
CA ASP A 243 20.02 26.86 -7.86
C ASP A 243 20.37 26.82 -6.36
N CYS A 244 20.19 25.63 -5.78
CA CYS A 244 21.03 25.12 -4.68
C CYS A 244 21.20 23.60 -4.84
N ASN A 245 22.37 23.19 -5.31
CA ASN A 245 22.94 21.86 -5.09
C ASN A 245 24.48 22.00 -4.97
N PRO A 246 25.21 20.99 -4.46
CA PRO A 246 26.01 21.13 -3.25
C PRO A 246 27.52 21.09 -3.51
N LEU A 247 28.31 21.56 -2.55
CA LEU A 247 29.76 21.34 -2.53
C LEU A 247 30.21 20.87 -1.14
N MET A 248 30.58 19.59 -1.07
CA MET A 248 31.77 19.16 -0.30
C MET A 248 33.02 19.58 -1.09
N PRO A 249 34.14 19.78 -0.40
CA PRO A 249 35.12 18.69 -0.32
C PRO A 249 35.39 18.17 1.10
#